data_AF-W4QUG2-F1
#
_entry.id   AF-W4QUG2-F1
#
_cell.length_a   1.000
_cell.length_b   1.000
_cell.length_c   1.000
_cell.angle_alpha   90.00
_cell.angle_beta   90.00
_cell.angle_gamma   90.00
#
_symmetry.space_group_name_H-M   'P 1'
#
loop_
_entity.id
_entity.type
_entity.pdbx_description
1 polymer ?
#
loop_
_entity_poly.entity_id
_entity_poly.type
_entity_poly.pdbx_seq_one_letter_code
_entity_poly.pdbx_strand_id
1 'polypeptide(L)'
;MEDGQKIFSFTGYHLLKEDGSQRGKVITVPSVVTYESLLKNTIIGCLTVMLNIEVLGKVQMPTIRTRQDFVLWLSILKAGNVAYGLQEDLASYRKVKNSISSNKLNAAKRNWKIYREFENLPFLKACYVFINYAWNGLRKA
;
A
#
# COMPACT_ATOMS: atom_id res chain seq x y z
N MET A 1 -12.21 14.05 -8.26
CA MET A 1 -12.56 13.93 -6.83
C MET A 1 -13.40 15.15 -6.53
N GLU A 2 -14.72 14.98 -6.38
CA GLU A 2 -15.68 16.11 -6.41
C GLU A 2 -15.47 17.11 -5.27
N ASP A 3 -14.92 16.66 -4.15
CA ASP A 3 -14.23 17.54 -3.19
C ASP A 3 -12.80 17.79 -3.67
N GLY A 4 -12.57 18.89 -4.39
CA GLY A 4 -11.28 19.29 -4.98
C GLY A 4 -10.10 19.46 -4.01
N GLN A 5 -10.21 19.05 -2.75
CA GLN A 5 -9.15 19.10 -1.74
C GLN A 5 -8.35 17.80 -1.62
N LYS A 6 -8.87 16.67 -2.07
CA LYS A 6 -8.22 15.37 -1.84
C LYS A 6 -7.37 15.00 -3.07
N ILE A 7 -6.08 14.78 -2.83
CA ILE A 7 -5.07 14.50 -3.88
C ILE A 7 -4.89 13.00 -4.11
N PHE A 8 -5.05 12.21 -3.05
CA PHE A 8 -4.85 10.77 -3.03
C PHE A 8 -5.94 10.15 -2.15
N SER A 9 -6.81 9.33 -2.73
CA SER A 9 -7.74 8.50 -1.97
C SER A 9 -7.62 7.02 -2.31
N PHE A 10 -8.17 6.20 -1.44
CA PHE A 10 -8.28 4.77 -1.62
C PHE A 10 -9.44 4.23 -0.78
N THR A 11 -9.94 3.05 -1.11
CA THR A 11 -11.04 2.41 -0.38
C THR A 11 -10.60 1.09 0.24
N GLY A 12 -11.46 0.53 1.09
CA GLY A 12 -11.42 -0.88 1.42
C GLY A 12 -11.74 -1.76 0.21
N TYR A 13 -11.48 -3.05 0.36
CA TYR A 13 -11.76 -4.06 -0.64
C TYR A 13 -11.94 -5.43 0.02
N HIS A 14 -12.67 -6.33 -0.61
CA HIS A 14 -12.77 -7.72 -0.15
C HIS A 14 -11.91 -8.66 -0.98
N LEU A 15 -11.48 -9.76 -0.34
CA LEU A 15 -10.79 -10.83 -1.02
C LEU A 15 -11.79 -11.75 -1.72
N LEU A 16 -11.51 -12.15 -2.95
CA LEU A 16 -12.22 -13.23 -3.64
C LEU A 16 -11.37 -14.48 -3.67
N LYS A 17 -12.02 -15.64 -3.52
CA LYS A 17 -11.40 -16.93 -3.83
C LYS A 17 -11.04 -17.01 -5.32
N GLU A 18 -10.12 -17.90 -5.65
CA GLU A 18 -9.60 -18.08 -7.01
C GLU A 18 -10.69 -18.44 -8.03
N ASP A 19 -11.69 -19.22 -7.59
CA ASP A 19 -12.87 -19.67 -8.34
C ASP A 19 -14.00 -18.61 -8.43
N GLY A 20 -13.85 -17.47 -7.75
CA GLY A 20 -14.85 -16.40 -7.71
C GLY A 20 -16.11 -16.70 -6.87
N SER A 21 -16.18 -17.84 -6.19
CA SER A 21 -17.41 -18.32 -5.55
C SER A 21 -17.75 -17.66 -4.21
N GLN A 22 -16.79 -17.00 -3.56
CA GLN A 22 -16.97 -16.47 -2.21
C GLN A 22 -16.35 -15.09 -2.00
N ARG A 23 -17.15 -14.15 -1.46
CA ARG A 23 -16.67 -12.94 -0.79
C ARG A 23 -15.97 -13.34 0.51
N GLY A 24 -14.66 -13.24 0.50
CA GLY A 24 -13.80 -13.46 1.65
C GLY A 24 -13.69 -12.23 2.54
N LYS A 25 -12.62 -12.20 3.35
CA LYS A 25 -12.31 -11.13 4.31
C LYS A 25 -12.34 -9.75 3.65
N VAL A 26 -13.06 -8.81 4.27
CA VAL A 26 -12.99 -7.38 3.96
C VAL A 26 -11.73 -6.79 4.58
N ILE A 27 -10.94 -6.09 3.76
CA ILE A 27 -9.78 -5.32 4.19
C ILE A 27 -10.27 -3.89 4.44
N THR A 28 -10.45 -3.55 5.71
CA THR A 28 -10.74 -2.18 6.15
C THR A 28 -9.47 -1.34 6.09
N VAL A 29 -9.65 -0.03 5.87
CA VAL A 29 -8.55 0.93 5.70
C VAL A 29 -8.62 2.00 6.79
N PRO A 30 -7.52 2.63 7.21
CA PRO A 30 -7.60 3.82 8.06
C PRO A 30 -8.15 5.01 7.27
N SER A 31 -8.80 5.96 7.95
CA SER A 31 -9.32 7.18 7.31
C SER A 31 -8.22 8.07 6.71
N VAL A 32 -7.01 8.00 7.27
CA VAL A 32 -5.84 8.79 6.87
C VAL A 32 -4.58 7.93 6.92
N VAL A 33 -3.75 8.06 5.88
CA VAL A 33 -2.42 7.45 5.79
C VAL A 33 -1.39 8.51 5.42
N THR A 34 -0.43 8.70 6.33
CA THR A 34 0.77 9.52 6.12
C THR A 34 1.95 8.66 5.69
N TYR A 35 3.01 9.29 5.19
CA TYR A 35 4.28 8.63 4.85
C TYR A 35 4.78 7.71 5.98
N GLU A 36 4.84 8.22 7.21
CA GLU A 36 5.32 7.45 8.38
C GLU A 36 4.42 6.25 8.71
N SER A 37 3.11 6.39 8.52
CA SER A 37 2.18 5.27 8.74
C SER A 37 2.28 4.21 7.64
N LEU A 38 2.47 4.64 6.39
CA LEU A 38 2.61 3.74 5.24
C LEU A 38 3.91 2.93 5.33
N LEU A 39 5.01 3.54 5.79
CA LEU A 39 6.26 2.82 6.07
C LEU A 39 6.05 1.64 7.03
N LYS A 40 5.20 1.82 8.05
CA LYS A 40 4.92 0.81 9.09
C LYS A 40 3.83 -0.20 8.69
N ASN A 41 3.00 0.13 7.71
CA ASN A 41 1.84 -0.67 7.36
C ASN A 41 1.46 -0.50 5.87
N THR A 42 1.74 -1.51 5.05
CA THR A 42 1.34 -1.55 3.64
C THR A 42 -0.17 -1.84 3.54
N ILE A 43 -1.00 -0.79 3.71
CA ILE A 43 -2.47 -0.91 3.77
C ILE A 43 -3.19 -0.45 2.49
N ILE A 44 -2.57 0.45 1.72
CA ILE A 44 -3.14 0.98 0.47
C ILE A 44 -3.11 -0.13 -0.59
N GLY A 45 -4.29 -0.58 -1.03
CA GLY A 45 -4.43 -1.53 -2.14
C GLY A 45 -4.41 -0.80 -3.48
N CYS A 46 -3.45 -1.09 -4.36
CA CYS A 46 -3.31 -0.38 -5.63
C CYS A 46 -4.60 -0.34 -6.48
N LEU A 47 -5.42 -1.38 -6.39
CA LEU A 47 -6.68 -1.50 -7.14
C LEU A 47 -7.78 -0.52 -6.69
N THR A 48 -7.65 0.08 -5.50
CA THR A 48 -8.67 1.00 -4.94
C THR A 48 -8.26 2.46 -5.03
N VAL A 49 -7.07 2.75 -5.55
CA VAL A 49 -6.49 4.10 -5.51
C VAL A 49 -7.08 4.98 -6.59
N MET A 50 -7.43 6.21 -6.20
CA MET A 50 -7.72 7.33 -7.09
C MET A 50 -6.76 8.48 -6.78
N LEU A 51 -6.19 9.07 -7.84
CA LEU A 51 -5.23 10.17 -7.74
C LEU A 51 -5.74 11.38 -8.52
N ASN A 52 -5.56 12.58 -7.96
CA ASN A 52 -5.80 13.82 -8.68
C ASN A 52 -4.54 14.24 -9.45
N ILE A 53 -4.49 13.91 -10.74
CA ILE A 53 -3.37 14.23 -11.62
C ILE A 53 -3.27 15.71 -11.99
N GLU A 54 -4.33 16.50 -11.86
CA GLU A 54 -4.29 17.95 -12.10
C GLU A 54 -3.40 18.62 -11.05
N VAL A 55 -3.40 18.09 -9.82
CA VAL A 55 -2.56 18.56 -8.71
C VAL A 55 -1.20 17.87 -8.69
N LEU A 56 -1.15 16.55 -8.88
CA LEU A 56 0.11 15.78 -8.83
C LEU A 56 0.96 15.92 -10.09
N GLY A 57 0.37 16.36 -11.19
CA GLY A 57 0.98 16.26 -12.52
C GLY A 57 1.13 14.82 -12.98
N LYS A 58 2.19 14.57 -13.77
CA LYS A 58 2.46 13.25 -14.32
C LYS A 58 3.03 12.32 -13.26
N VAL A 59 2.31 11.24 -12.97
CA VAL A 59 2.72 10.22 -12.01
C VAL A 59 3.11 8.94 -12.77
N GLN A 60 4.26 8.37 -12.47
CA GLN A 60 4.72 7.11 -13.06
C GLN A 60 5.26 6.16 -12.00
N MET A 61 4.89 4.89 -12.15
CA MET A 61 5.45 3.82 -11.33
C MET A 61 6.94 3.62 -11.66
N PRO A 62 7.80 3.36 -10.66
CA PRO A 62 9.21 3.12 -10.91
C PRO A 62 9.44 1.77 -11.58
N THR A 63 10.50 1.70 -12.39
CA THR A 63 10.91 0.47 -13.11
C THR A 63 11.61 -0.51 -12.15
N ILE A 64 10.82 -1.14 -11.28
CA ILE A 64 11.29 -2.18 -10.35
C ILE A 64 10.43 -3.43 -10.47
N ARG A 65 11.01 -4.60 -10.21
CA ARG A 65 10.32 -5.88 -10.44
C ARG A 65 9.00 -6.02 -9.67
N THR A 66 8.91 -5.47 -8.46
CA THR A 66 7.73 -5.59 -7.57
C THR A 66 7.66 -4.39 -6.63
N ARG A 67 6.51 -4.16 -5.99
CA ARG A 67 6.28 -3.05 -5.04
C ARG A 67 6.35 -1.67 -5.71
N GLN A 68 6.08 -1.61 -7.01
CA GLN A 68 6.07 -0.38 -7.79
C GLN A 68 5.06 0.62 -7.21
N ASP A 69 3.87 0.12 -6.90
CA ASP A 69 2.79 0.81 -6.20
C ASP A 69 3.25 1.39 -4.86
N PHE A 70 3.87 0.56 -4.01
CA PHE A 70 4.33 0.99 -2.69
C PHE A 70 5.37 2.11 -2.76
N VAL A 71 6.35 1.99 -3.65
CA VAL A 71 7.36 3.05 -3.85
C VAL A 71 6.72 4.32 -4.38
N LEU A 72 5.76 4.20 -5.31
CA LEU A 72 5.03 5.35 -5.81
C LEU A 72 4.25 6.05 -4.68
N TRP A 73 3.50 5.29 -3.86
CA TRP A 73 2.76 5.84 -2.72
C TRP A 73 3.67 6.53 -1.71
N LEU A 74 4.82 5.93 -1.39
CA LEU A 74 5.81 6.57 -0.52
C LEU A 74 6.29 7.89 -1.11
N SER A 75 6.59 7.95 -2.41
CA SER A 75 7.06 9.18 -3.07
C SER A 75 6.03 10.31 -2.99
N ILE A 76 4.74 10.02 -3.24
CA ILE A 76 3.66 11.00 -3.16
C ILE A 76 3.50 11.52 -1.73
N LEU A 77 3.47 10.62 -0.75
CA LEU A 77 3.29 11.01 0.66
C LEU A 77 4.53 11.71 1.24
N LYS A 78 5.73 11.37 0.78
CA LYS A 78 6.98 12.02 1.19
C LYS A 78 7.06 13.47 0.73
N ALA A 79 6.37 13.82 -0.36
CA ALA A 79 6.23 15.19 -0.83
C ALA A 79 5.27 16.06 0.01
N GLY A 80 4.78 15.56 1.16
CA GLY A 80 3.90 16.29 2.08
C GLY A 80 2.41 16.00 1.88
N ASN A 81 2.06 15.10 0.96
CA ASN A 81 0.67 14.71 0.74
C ASN A 81 0.20 13.67 1.77
N VAL A 82 -1.12 13.52 1.84
CA VAL A 82 -1.81 12.55 2.70
C VAL A 82 -2.77 11.72 1.85
N ALA A 83 -2.87 10.42 2.13
CA ALA A 83 -3.83 9.53 1.48
C ALA A 83 -5.08 9.36 2.36
N TYR A 84 -6.26 9.52 1.76
CA TYR A 84 -7.54 9.44 2.46
C TYR A 84 -8.25 8.11 2.17
N GLY A 85 -8.52 7.35 3.22
CA GLY A 85 -9.19 6.06 3.14
C GLY A 85 -10.69 6.17 3.34
N LEU A 86 -11.47 5.75 2.35
CA LEU A 86 -12.92 5.62 2.45
C LEU A 86 -13.26 4.26 3.06
N GLN A 87 -14.14 4.24 4.07
CA GLN A 87 -14.58 3.01 4.76
C GLN A 87 -15.63 2.23 3.94
N GLU A 88 -15.38 2.11 2.65
CA GLU A 88 -16.29 1.46 1.71
C GLU A 88 -15.57 0.29 1.03
N ASP A 89 -16.30 -0.80 0.83
CA ASP A 89 -15.84 -1.97 0.09
C ASP A 89 -16.25 -1.83 -1.38
N LEU A 90 -15.44 -1.13 -2.17
CA LEU A 90 -15.74 -0.80 -3.56
C LEU A 90 -14.98 -1.65 -4.57
N ALA A 91 -14.24 -2.67 -4.12
CA ALA A 91 -13.43 -3.46 -5.03
C ALA A 91 -13.16 -4.88 -4.53
N SER A 92 -12.78 -5.74 -5.48
CA SER A 92 -12.59 -7.17 -5.24
C SER A 92 -11.19 -7.61 -5.66
N TYR A 93 -10.42 -8.21 -4.75
CA TYR A 93 -9.08 -8.73 -5.03
C TYR A 93 -9.04 -10.26 -5.03
N ARG A 94 -8.78 -10.86 -6.18
CA ARG A 94 -8.68 -12.33 -6.31
C ARG A 94 -7.37 -12.83 -5.71
N LYS A 95 -7.47 -13.72 -4.72
CA LYS A 95 -6.31 -14.36 -4.10
C LYS A 95 -6.01 -15.69 -4.80
N VAL A 96 -4.90 -15.72 -5.54
CA VAL A 96 -4.41 -16.88 -6.29
C VAL A 96 -3.25 -17.54 -5.53
N LYS A 97 -3.18 -18.87 -5.53
CA LYS A 97 -2.03 -19.62 -5.00
C LYS A 97 -0.76 -19.28 -5.81
N ASN A 98 0.40 -19.29 -5.16
CA ASN A 98 1.71 -18.98 -5.77
C ASN A 98 1.84 -17.58 -6.40
N SER A 99 0.98 -16.62 -6.05
CA SER A 99 1.15 -15.23 -6.44
C SER A 99 2.48 -14.64 -5.94
N ILE A 100 2.96 -13.58 -6.60
CA ILE A 100 4.22 -12.90 -6.25
C ILE A 100 4.29 -12.47 -4.78
N SER A 101 3.13 -12.17 -4.17
CA SER A 101 2.98 -11.75 -2.78
C SER A 101 2.72 -12.91 -1.80
N SER A 102 2.56 -14.15 -2.27
CA SER A 102 2.29 -15.31 -1.42
C SER A 102 3.49 -15.70 -0.53
N ASN A 103 4.72 -15.46 -1.01
CA ASN A 103 5.93 -15.72 -0.24
C ASN A 103 6.28 -14.53 0.67
N LYS A 104 5.87 -14.63 1.95
CA LYS A 104 6.09 -13.59 2.97
C LYS A 104 7.56 -13.26 3.21
N LEU A 105 8.47 -14.23 3.13
CA LEU A 105 9.91 -14.01 3.31
C LEU A 105 10.47 -13.15 2.19
N ASN A 106 10.13 -13.47 0.94
CA ASN A 106 10.52 -12.66 -0.21
C ASN A 106 9.89 -11.25 -0.15
N ALA A 107 8.63 -11.15 0.28
CA ALA A 107 7.95 -9.88 0.46
C ALA A 107 8.63 -9.00 1.52
N ALA A 108 9.10 -9.59 2.63
CA ALA A 108 9.84 -8.90 3.68
C ALA A 108 11.23 -8.44 3.19
N LYS A 109 12.01 -9.32 2.54
CA LYS A 109 13.30 -8.95 1.93
C LYS A 109 13.17 -7.76 0.98
N ARG A 110 12.13 -7.76 0.15
CA ARG A 110 11.84 -6.65 -0.79
C ARG A 110 11.48 -5.35 -0.08
N ASN A 111 10.70 -5.41 1.00
CA ASN A 111 10.39 -4.20 1.79
C ASN A 111 11.62 -3.64 2.49
N TRP A 112 12.48 -4.51 3.05
CA TRP A 112 13.75 -4.07 3.61
C TRP A 112 14.62 -3.36 2.56
N LYS A 113 14.70 -3.92 1.35
CA LYS A 113 15.39 -3.30 0.22
C LYS A 113 14.85 -1.91 -0.10
N ILE A 114 13.53 -1.74 -0.13
CA ILE A 114 12.90 -0.42 -0.36
C ILE A 114 13.30 0.58 0.72
N TYR A 115 13.25 0.19 1.99
CA TYR A 115 13.63 1.07 3.10
C TYR A 115 15.10 1.52 3.04
N ARG A 116 16.01 0.61 2.65
CA ARG A 116 17.46 0.86 2.65
C ARG A 116 17.98 1.51 1.38
N GLU A 117 17.49 1.09 0.21
CA GLU A 117 18.04 1.48 -1.09
C GLU A 117 17.20 2.51 -1.83
N PHE A 118 15.87 2.51 -1.66
CA PHE A 118 14.98 3.47 -2.33
C PHE A 118 14.69 4.68 -1.44
N GLU A 119 14.27 4.43 -0.19
CA GLU A 119 13.94 5.49 0.76
C GLU A 119 15.15 6.05 1.51
N ASN A 120 16.29 5.36 1.45
CA ASN A 120 17.55 5.73 2.11
C ASN A 120 17.35 6.06 3.60
N LEU A 121 16.48 5.31 4.29
CA LEU A 121 16.19 5.57 5.70
C LEU A 121 17.45 5.36 6.55
N PRO A 122 17.66 6.10 7.65
CA PRO A 122 18.66 5.75 8.65
C PRO A 122 18.43 4.34 9.19
N PHE A 123 19.50 3.62 9.55
CA PHE A 123 19.41 2.20 9.96
C PHE A 123 18.41 1.97 11.09
N LEU A 124 18.48 2.79 12.15
CA LEU A 124 17.55 2.69 13.28
C LEU A 124 16.09 2.91 12.87
N LYS A 125 15.83 3.89 12.01
CA LYS A 125 14.48 4.15 11.48
C LYS A 125 14.00 2.97 10.63
N ALA A 126 14.86 2.42 9.77
CA ALA A 126 14.55 1.26 8.95
C ALA A 126 14.18 0.03 9.81
N CYS A 127 14.96 -0.26 10.86
CA CYS A 127 14.64 -1.32 11.81
C CYS A 127 13.29 -1.10 12.49
N TYR A 128 13.06 0.11 13.03
CA TYR A 128 11.82 0.44 13.71
C TYR A 128 10.58 0.26 12.81
N VAL A 129 10.59 0.81 11.59
CA VAL A 129 9.44 0.65 10.68
C VAL A 129 9.29 -0.77 10.16
N PHE A 130 10.40 -1.51 9.97
CA PHE A 130 10.36 -2.90 9.54
C PHE A 130 9.76 -3.84 10.60
N ILE A 131 10.08 -3.63 11.88
CA ILE A 131 9.48 -4.39 12.99
C ILE A 131 7.96 -4.16 13.02
N ASN A 132 7.52 -2.90 12.90
CA ASN A 132 6.10 -2.57 12.83
C ASN A 132 5.43 -3.20 11.60
N TYR A 133 6.07 -3.16 10.43
CA TYR A 133 5.60 -3.82 9.22
C TYR A 133 5.41 -5.33 9.43
N ALA A 134 6.42 -6.01 10.01
CA ALA A 134 6.36 -7.44 10.26
C ALA A 134 5.24 -7.79 11.24
N TRP A 135 5.11 -7.03 12.33
CA TRP A 135 4.04 -7.20 13.32
C TRP A 135 2.63 -7.03 12.71
N ASN A 136 2.44 -5.96 11.94
CA ASN A 136 1.17 -5.70 11.25
C ASN A 136 0.86 -6.77 10.20
N GLY A 137 1.89 -7.27 9.49
CA GLY A 137 1.75 -8.36 8.52
C GLY A 137 1.31 -9.67 9.17
N LEU A 138 1.77 -9.97 10.39
CA LEU A 138 1.36 -11.15 11.15
C LEU A 138 -0.07 -11.03 11.68
N ARG A 139 -0.49 -9.84 12.17
CA ARG A 139 -1.88 -9.63 12.64
C ARG A 139 -2.93 -9.71 11.53
N LYS A 140 -2.57 -9.38 10.30
CA LYS A 140 -3.47 -9.44 9.14
C LYS A 140 -3.57 -10.83 8.52
N ALA A 141 -2.58 -11.69 8.79
CA ALA A 141 -2.38 -13.00 8.18
C ALA A 141 -3.51 -13.99 8.47
#